data_AF-K8WMF4-F1
#
_entry.id   AF-K8WMF4-F1
#
_cell.length_a   1.000
_cell.length_b   1.000
_cell.length_c   1.000
_cell.angle_alpha   90.00
_cell.angle_beta   90.00
_cell.angle_gamma   90.00
#
_symmetry.space_group_name_H-M   'P 1'
#
loop_
_entity.id
_entity.type
_entity.pdbx_description
1 polymer ?
#
loop_
_entity_poly.entity_id
_entity_poly.type
_entity_poly.pdbx_seq_one_letter_code
_entity_poly.pdbx_strand_id
1 'polypeptide(L)' 'MDQSLTLLQVENVGYVIDDKTILQNVKFNLSSGEFKLITGPSGCGKVLF' A
#
# COMPACT_ATOMS: atom_id res chain seq x y z
N MET A 1 -4.15 -27.07 -0.62
CA MET A 1 -3.46 -25.83 -1.02
C MET A 1 -4.45 -24.71 -0.75
N ASP A 2 -4.20 -23.91 0.27
CA ASP A 2 -5.08 -22.81 0.65
C ASP A 2 -5.02 -21.75 -0.45
N GLN A 3 -6.04 -21.67 -1.29
CA GLN A 3 -6.15 -20.63 -2.30
C GLN A 3 -6.72 -19.40 -1.62
N SER A 4 -5.85 -18.60 -1.01
CA SER A 4 -6.23 -17.30 -0.46
C SER A 4 -6.69 -16.40 -1.62
N LEU A 5 -8.00 -16.18 -1.73
CA LEU A 5 -8.59 -15.29 -2.74
C LEU A 5 -8.01 -13.88 -2.56
N THR A 6 -7.16 -13.44 -3.49
CA THR A 6 -6.63 -12.07 -3.47
C THR A 6 -7.75 -11.10 -3.86
N LEU A 7 -8.09 -10.19 -2.95
CA LEU A 7 -9.13 -9.18 -3.16
C LEU A 7 -8.55 -7.88 -3.72
N LEU A 8 -7.33 -7.52 -3.32
CA LEU A 8 -6.62 -6.34 -3.79
C LEU A 8 -5.16 -6.69 -4.05
N GLN A 9 -4.65 -6.29 -5.21
CA GLN A 9 -3.23 -6.35 -5.56
C GLN A 9 -2.76 -4.94 -5.88
N VAL A 10 -1.77 -4.48 -5.13
CA VAL A 10 -1.11 -3.17 -5.31
C VAL A 10 0.29 -3.45 -5.83
N GLU A 11 0.61 -2.92 -7.00
CA GLU A 11 1.94 -3.03 -7.60
C GLU A 11 2.43 -1.69 -8.12
N ASN A 12 3.70 -1.39 -7.82
CA ASN A 12 4.42 -0.23 -8.33
C ASN A 12 3.67 1.10 -8.17
N VAL A 13 2.98 1.29 -7.03
CA VAL A 13 2.32 2.56 -6.73
C VAL A 13 3.37 3.57 -6.27
N GLY A 14 3.39 4.73 -6.94
CA GLY A 14 4.26 5.85 -6.63
C GLY A 14 3.51 7.18 -6.75
N TYR A 15 3.93 8.16 -5.95
CA TYR A 15 3.34 9.49 -5.96
C TYR A 15 4.39 10.54 -5.62
N VAL A 16 4.41 11.62 -6.39
CA VAL A 16 5.35 12.74 -6.27
C VAL A 16 4.53 14.03 -6.22
N ILE A 17 4.88 14.93 -5.30
CA ILE A 17 4.34 16.29 -5.21
C ILE A 17 5.49 17.26 -4.98
N ASP A 18 5.53 18.38 -5.70
CA ASP A 18 6.58 19.41 -5.59
C ASP A 18 8.00 18.82 -5.60
N ASP A 19 8.30 17.96 -6.58
CA ASP A 19 9.56 17.22 -6.73
C ASP A 19 9.94 16.29 -5.55
N LYS A 20 9.05 16.13 -4.57
CA LYS A 20 9.23 15.24 -3.44
C LYS A 20 8.47 13.92 -3.68
N THR A 21 9.21 12.83 -3.70
CA THR A 21 8.64 11.47 -3.70
C THR A 21 8.00 11.18 -2.34
N ILE A 22 6.69 10.97 -2.33
CA ILE A 22 5.92 10.62 -1.12
C ILE A 22 5.73 9.11 -1.02
N LEU A 23 5.40 8.47 -2.15
CA LEU A 23 5.26 7.02 -2.27
C LEU A 23 6.21 6.53 -3.35
N GLN A 24 6.96 5.48 -3.06
CA GLN A 24 7.90 4.88 -3.99
C GLN A 24 7.70 3.36 -4.01
N ASN A 25 7.20 2.84 -5.13
CA ASN A 25 7.05 1.41 -5.38
C ASN A 25 6.35 0.66 -4.24
N VAL A 26 5.21 1.17 -3.78
CA VAL A 26 4.40 0.46 -2.78
C VAL A 26 3.83 -0.81 -3.43
N LYS A 27 4.05 -1.96 -2.78
CA LYS A 27 3.62 -3.27 -3.24
C LYS A 27 3.09 -4.12 -2.09
N PHE A 28 1.83 -4.56 -2.19
CA PHE A 28 1.25 -5.58 -1.30
C PHE A 28 -0.02 -6.19 -1.90
N ASN A 29 -0.43 -7.34 -1.36
CA ASN A 29 -1.69 -7.98 -1.70
C ASN A 29 -2.55 -8.13 -0.46
N LEU A 30 -3.86 -7.92 -0.55
CA LEU A 30 -4.82 -8.20 0.51
C LEU A 30 -5.69 -9.39 0.11
N SER A 31 -5.70 -10.43 0.94
CA SER A 31 -6.51 -11.63 0.73
C SER A 31 -7.84 -11.58 1.48
N SER A 32 -8.80 -12.41 1.06
CA SER A 32 -10.08 -12.56 1.76
C SER A 32 -9.85 -13.03 3.20
N GLY A 33 -10.46 -12.31 4.15
CA GLY A 33 -10.29 -12.56 5.58
C GLY A 33 -9.02 -11.97 6.20
N GLU A 34 -8.16 -11.34 5.39
CA GLU A 34 -6.95 -10.68 5.86
C GLU A 34 -7.24 -9.23 6.29
N PHE A 35 -6.64 -8.80 7.40
CA PHE A 35 -6.66 -7.41 7.86
C PHE A 35 -5.23 -6.86 7.87
N LYS A 36 -4.98 -5.79 7.13
CA LYS A 36 -3.68 -5.10 7.11
C LYS A 36 -3.80 -3.70 7.70
N LEU A 37 -2.80 -3.32 8.49
CA LEU A 37 -2.68 -2.00 9.09
C LEU A 37 -1.60 -1.19 8.36
N ILE A 38 -1.98 0.00 7.89
CA ILE A 38 -1.04 0.99 7.38
C ILE A 38 -0.66 1.92 8.55
N THR A 39 0.63 1.96 8.91
CA THR A 39 1.14 2.72 10.06
C THR A 39 2.50 3.38 9.78
N GLY A 40 2.89 4.34 10.63
CA GLY A 40 4.16 5.08 10.52
C GLY A 40 4.10 6.50 11.14
N PRO A 41 5.18 7.30 11.04
CA PRO A 41 5.24 8.68 11.55
C PRO A 41 4.29 9.66 10.84
N SER A 42 3.98 10.80 11.46
CA SER A 42 3.17 11.85 10.79
C SER A 42 3.82 12.32 9.49
N GLY A 43 3.02 12.60 8.46
CA GLY A 43 3.50 13.11 7.17
C GLY A 43 4.14 12.08 6.23
N CYS A 44 4.19 10.78 6.57
CA CYS A 44 4.82 9.76 5.72
C CYS A 44 3.93 9.22 4.58
N GLY A 45 2.84 9.91 4.23
CA GLY A 45 1.98 9.52 3.09
C GLY A 45 0.84 8.55 3.40
N LYS A 46 0.54 8.23 4.67
CA LYS A 46 -0.52 7.25 5.03
C LYS A 46 -1.94 7.63 4.65
N VAL A 47 -2.29 8.91 4.78
CA VAL A 47 -3.63 9.43 4.42
C VAL A 47 -3.74 9.64 2.90
N LEU A 48 -2.59 9.76 2.23
CA LEU A 48 -2.49 9.96 0.79
C LEU A 48 -2.55 8.64 0.02
N PHE A 49 -1.98 7.59 0.60
CA PHE A 49 -2.10 6.22 0.10
C PHE A 49 -3.53 5.71 0.30
#